data_AF-A0A7Y3A0Z1-F1
#
_entry.id   AF-A0A7Y3A0Z1-F1
#
_cell.length_a   1.000
_cell.length_b   1.000
_cell.length_c   1.000
_cell.angle_alpha   90.00
_cell.angle_beta   90.00
_cell.angle_gamma   90.00
#
_symmetry.space_group_name_H-M   'P 1'
#
loop_
_entity.id
_entity.type
_entity.pdbx_description
1 polymer ?
#
loop_
_entity_poly.entity_id
_entity_poly.type
_entity_poly.pdbx_seq_one_letter_code
_entity_poly.pdbx_strand_id
1 'polypeptide(L)'
;VFLNLQDHDNYETEIQPVIKECIRLEIGVLLYLAHPTALLGQRNMINVWVRDRENNWNLGWDIGNVDLSTLIAYKLKLNWDAKIRLITVIRDPKEELQAREFLQSLVTLARLPKTLVEVHVGDFRTIVNQAPVADLNIFGMEENLRFDIIQEISKSTNSSCLFVKDSGYESILA
;
A
#
# COMPACT_ATOMS: atom_id res chain seq x y z
N VAL A 1 -14.74 -1.22 -3.85
CA VAL A 1 -15.18 -2.58 -3.45
C VAL A 1 -14.17 -3.16 -2.47
N PHE A 2 -14.64 -3.85 -1.42
CA PHE A 2 -13.78 -4.57 -0.47
C PHE A 2 -13.93 -6.07 -0.71
N LEU A 3 -12.81 -6.75 -0.94
CA LEU A 3 -12.71 -8.20 -1.16
C LEU A 3 -11.87 -8.77 -0.03
N ASN A 4 -12.37 -9.79 0.65
CA ASN A 4 -11.65 -10.49 1.70
C ASN A 4 -11.19 -11.85 1.15
N LEU A 5 -9.89 -12.04 0.99
CA LEU A 5 -9.31 -13.27 0.47
C LEU A 5 -9.15 -14.30 1.59
N GLN A 6 -9.89 -15.39 1.48
CA GLN A 6 -9.91 -16.51 2.43
C GLN A 6 -9.23 -17.75 1.83
N ASP A 7 -8.84 -18.68 2.70
CA ASP A 7 -8.10 -19.88 2.29
C ASP A 7 -8.88 -20.80 1.32
N HIS A 8 -10.21 -20.70 1.31
CA HIS A 8 -11.07 -21.50 0.43
C HIS A 8 -11.40 -20.81 -0.90
N ASP A 9 -11.03 -19.54 -1.07
CA ASP A 9 -11.31 -18.78 -2.29
C ASP A 9 -10.35 -19.19 -3.41
N ASN A 10 -10.85 -19.27 -4.64
CA ASN A 10 -9.99 -19.40 -5.80
C ASN A 10 -9.66 -18.02 -6.37
N TYR A 11 -8.42 -17.56 -6.13
CA TYR A 11 -8.00 -16.24 -6.59
C TYR A 11 -8.20 -16.04 -8.09
N GLU A 12 -7.84 -17.01 -8.93
CA GLU A 12 -7.85 -16.84 -10.39
C GLU A 12 -9.27 -16.90 -10.98
N THR A 13 -10.16 -17.74 -10.43
CA THR A 13 -11.49 -17.95 -11.00
C THR A 13 -12.60 -17.15 -10.32
N GLU A 14 -12.39 -16.66 -9.09
CA GLU A 14 -13.41 -15.96 -8.31
C GLU A 14 -13.02 -14.50 -8.03
N ILE A 15 -11.81 -14.27 -7.53
CA ILE A 15 -11.38 -12.94 -7.05
C ILE A 15 -10.87 -12.06 -8.20
N GLN A 16 -9.93 -12.57 -8.99
CA GLN A 16 -9.30 -11.83 -10.09
C GLN A 16 -10.30 -11.34 -11.14
N PRO A 17 -11.34 -12.11 -11.55
CA PRO A 17 -12.36 -11.60 -12.46
C PRO A 17 -13.12 -10.41 -11.88
N VAL A 18 -13.44 -10.42 -10.58
CA VAL A 18 -14.10 -9.28 -9.91
C VAL A 18 -13.18 -8.07 -9.87
N ILE A 19 -11.89 -8.25 -9.59
CA ILE A 19 -10.90 -7.17 -9.62
C ILE A 19 -10.84 -6.56 -11.03
N LYS A 20 -10.74 -7.39 -12.07
CA LYS A 20 -10.69 -6.95 -13.47
C LYS A 20 -11.94 -6.15 -13.87
N GLU A 21 -13.12 -6.60 -13.47
CA GLU A 21 -14.36 -5.87 -13.73
C GLU A 21 -14.43 -4.55 -12.96
N CYS A 22 -13.95 -4.51 -11.70
CA CYS A 22 -13.87 -3.26 -10.95
C CYS A 22 -12.93 -2.26 -11.63
N ILE A 23 -11.75 -2.70 -12.09
CA ILE A 23 -10.81 -1.85 -12.84
C ILE A 23 -11.48 -1.33 -14.13
N ARG A 24 -12.13 -2.22 -14.90
CA ARG A 24 -12.83 -1.87 -16.15
C ARG A 24 -13.95 -0.84 -15.93
N LEU A 25 -14.59 -0.87 -14.76
CA LEU A 25 -15.67 0.03 -14.37
C LEU A 25 -15.18 1.25 -13.57
N GLU A 26 -13.86 1.45 -13.44
CA GLU A 26 -13.26 2.55 -12.68
C GLU A 26 -13.78 2.58 -11.23
N ILE A 27 -13.78 1.40 -10.60
CA ILE A 27 -14.15 1.20 -9.20
C ILE A 27 -12.90 0.80 -8.43
N GLY A 28 -12.58 1.55 -7.37
CA GLY A 28 -11.44 1.26 -6.51
C GLY A 28 -11.63 -0.08 -5.78
N VAL A 29 -10.55 -0.82 -5.57
CA VAL A 29 -10.56 -2.16 -4.99
C VAL A 29 -9.64 -2.22 -3.78
N LEU A 30 -10.13 -2.85 -2.71
CA LEU A 30 -9.37 -3.22 -1.53
C LEU A 30 -9.42 -4.75 -1.40
N LEU A 31 -8.30 -5.42 -1.65
CA LEU A 31 -8.15 -6.86 -1.42
C LEU A 31 -7.42 -7.08 -0.10
N TYR A 32 -8.14 -7.57 0.89
CA TYR A 32 -7.62 -7.84 2.22
C TYR A 32 -7.20 -9.31 2.36
N LEU A 33 -6.00 -9.53 2.87
CA LEU A 33 -5.49 -10.84 3.27
C LEU A 33 -5.09 -10.79 4.74
N ALA A 34 -5.85 -11.51 5.57
CA ALA A 34 -5.61 -11.57 7.00
C ALA A 34 -4.36 -12.42 7.32
N HIS A 35 -3.55 -11.97 8.28
CA HIS A 35 -2.55 -12.82 8.89
C HIS A 35 -3.23 -13.97 9.67
N PRO A 36 -2.84 -15.25 9.48
CA PRO A 36 -3.60 -16.40 9.98
C PRO A 36 -3.75 -16.45 11.51
N THR A 37 -2.80 -15.88 12.25
CA THR A 37 -2.82 -15.87 13.73
C THR A 37 -2.99 -14.46 14.31
N ALA A 38 -2.07 -13.55 13.97
CA ALA A 38 -2.09 -12.18 14.45
C ALA A 38 -3.31 -11.34 14.00
N LEU A 39 -3.99 -11.70 12.91
CA LEU A 39 -5.03 -10.86 12.29
C LEU A 39 -4.53 -9.41 12.15
N LEU A 40 -5.17 -8.44 12.79
CA LEU A 40 -4.79 -7.01 12.77
C LEU A 40 -3.89 -6.61 13.95
N GLY A 41 -3.26 -7.56 14.63
CA GLY A 41 -2.30 -7.31 15.71
C GLY A 41 -2.83 -6.41 16.82
N GLN A 42 -2.02 -5.44 17.22
CA GLN A 42 -2.36 -4.42 18.23
C GLN A 42 -3.01 -3.17 17.62
N ARG A 43 -3.10 -3.08 16.29
CA ARG A 43 -3.66 -1.93 15.56
C ARG A 43 -2.94 -0.60 15.85
N ASN A 44 -1.65 -0.66 16.13
CA ASN A 44 -0.82 0.49 16.52
C ASN A 44 -0.02 1.08 15.36
N MET A 45 0.32 0.29 14.33
CA MET A 45 1.17 0.71 13.23
C MET A 45 0.61 0.26 11.88
N ILE A 46 0.53 1.19 10.93
CA ILE A 46 0.13 0.95 9.54
C ILE A 46 1.27 1.38 8.63
N ASN A 47 1.80 0.46 7.83
CA ASN A 47 2.74 0.77 6.76
C ASN A 47 1.98 0.99 5.46
N VAL A 48 2.25 2.10 4.76
CA VAL A 48 1.78 2.35 3.40
C VAL A 48 2.97 2.35 2.47
N TRP A 49 2.95 1.42 1.51
CA TRP A 49 4.03 1.20 0.58
C TRP A 49 3.80 1.99 -0.70
N VAL A 50 4.66 2.97 -0.93
CA VAL A 50 4.66 3.83 -2.11
C VAL A 50 5.66 3.29 -3.11
N ARG A 51 5.19 3.00 -4.31
CA ARG A 51 6.01 2.48 -5.40
C ARG A 51 7.11 3.47 -5.80
N ASP A 52 8.27 2.94 -6.20
CA ASP A 52 9.32 3.72 -6.87
C ASP A 52 8.73 4.46 -8.08
N ARG A 53 9.13 5.71 -8.27
CA ARG A 53 8.65 6.55 -9.38
C ARG A 53 9.65 6.62 -10.54
N GLU A 54 10.75 5.87 -10.48
CA GLU A 54 11.74 5.75 -11.57
C GLU A 54 12.16 7.12 -12.12
N ASN A 55 12.66 8.02 -11.25
CA ASN A 55 12.99 9.43 -11.53
C ASN A 55 11.82 10.41 -11.71
N ASN A 56 10.55 9.99 -11.58
CA ASN A 56 9.39 10.89 -11.65
C ASN A 56 8.84 11.29 -10.27
N TRP A 57 9.67 11.95 -9.46
CA TRP A 57 9.33 12.38 -8.09
C TRP A 57 8.49 13.66 -8.00
N ASN A 58 7.89 14.10 -9.11
CA ASN A 58 7.01 15.26 -9.13
C ASN A 58 5.62 14.90 -8.60
N LEU A 59 5.04 15.79 -7.79
CA LEU A 59 3.65 15.70 -7.34
C LEU A 59 2.73 16.21 -8.46
N GLY A 60 2.36 15.29 -9.35
CA GLY A 60 1.26 15.49 -10.29
C GLY A 60 -0.08 15.05 -9.70
N TRP A 61 -1.14 15.16 -10.51
CA TRP A 61 -2.47 14.65 -10.17
C TRP A 61 -2.55 13.13 -10.15
N ASP A 62 -1.67 12.45 -10.90
CA ASP A 62 -1.53 11.00 -10.88
C ASP A 62 -0.32 10.61 -10.03
N ILE A 63 -0.60 10.16 -8.81
CA ILE A 63 0.40 9.61 -7.90
C ILE A 63 0.37 8.08 -7.84
N GLY A 64 -0.31 7.42 -8.80
CA GLY A 64 -0.51 5.98 -8.83
C GLY A 64 -1.54 5.53 -7.79
N ASN A 65 -1.46 4.27 -7.34
CA ASN A 65 -2.40 3.71 -6.35
C ASN A 65 -2.17 4.19 -4.90
N VAL A 66 -1.78 5.46 -4.74
CA VAL A 66 -1.38 6.04 -3.45
C VAL A 66 -2.55 6.78 -2.80
N ASP A 67 -3.50 7.31 -3.58
CA ASP A 67 -4.62 8.08 -3.06
C ASP A 67 -5.51 7.21 -2.17
N LEU A 68 -6.07 6.13 -2.73
CA LEU A 68 -6.95 5.26 -1.96
C LEU A 68 -6.19 4.56 -0.82
N SER A 69 -4.95 4.14 -1.06
CA SER A 69 -4.09 3.53 -0.02
C SER A 69 -3.93 4.46 1.19
N THR A 70 -3.63 5.73 0.93
CA THR A 70 -3.40 6.74 1.96
C THR A 70 -4.70 7.15 2.66
N LEU A 71 -5.80 7.28 1.92
CA LEU A 71 -7.14 7.55 2.48
C LEU A 71 -7.57 6.44 3.46
N ILE A 72 -7.37 5.17 3.09
CA ILE A 72 -7.68 4.04 3.96
C ILE A 72 -6.76 4.04 5.19
N ALA A 73 -5.45 4.23 5.01
CA ALA A 73 -4.51 4.33 6.12
C ALA A 73 -4.93 5.42 7.13
N TYR A 74 -5.31 6.60 6.62
CA TYR A 74 -5.78 7.70 7.45
C TYR A 74 -7.07 7.36 8.20
N LYS A 75 -8.05 6.75 7.53
CA LYS A 75 -9.30 6.35 8.16
C LYS A 75 -9.07 5.33 9.27
N LEU A 76 -8.18 4.36 9.06
CA LEU A 76 -7.82 3.37 10.06
C LEU A 76 -7.04 3.98 11.22
N LYS A 77 -6.10 4.90 10.95
CA LYS A 77 -5.40 5.67 11.99
C LYS A 77 -6.38 6.37 12.93
N LEU A 78 -7.39 7.05 12.41
CA LEU A 78 -8.39 7.71 13.25
C LEU A 78 -9.21 6.74 14.08
N ASN A 79 -9.53 5.57 13.53
CA ASN A 79 -10.35 4.56 14.22
C ASN A 79 -9.55 3.76 15.26
N TRP A 80 -8.24 3.61 15.08
CA TRP A 80 -7.38 2.78 15.92
C TRP A 80 -6.47 3.58 16.85
N ASP A 81 -6.41 4.90 16.68
CA ASP A 81 -5.36 5.76 17.26
C ASP A 81 -3.93 5.29 16.87
N ALA A 82 -3.80 4.81 15.62
CA ALA A 82 -2.56 4.22 15.11
C ALA A 82 -1.57 5.26 14.59
N LYS A 83 -0.34 4.83 14.34
CA LYS A 83 0.67 5.57 13.58
C LYS A 83 0.69 5.09 12.13
N ILE A 84 0.97 6.01 11.22
CA ILE A 84 1.21 5.69 9.80
C ILE A 84 2.70 5.85 9.53
N ARG A 85 3.27 4.91 8.77
CA ARG A 85 4.58 5.01 8.16
C ARG A 85 4.44 4.90 6.64
N LEU A 86 4.88 5.91 5.91
CA LEU A 86 5.06 5.82 4.46
C LEU A 86 6.44 5.24 4.18
N ILE A 87 6.48 4.19 3.37
CA ILE A 87 7.72 3.51 2.97
C ILE A 87 7.81 3.55 1.45
N THR A 88 8.97 3.93 0.92
CA THR A 88 9.30 3.66 -0.48
C THR A 88 10.64 2.95 -0.59
N VAL A 89 10.77 2.11 -1.61
CA VAL A 89 12.00 1.39 -1.92
C VAL A 89 12.46 1.83 -3.30
N ILE A 90 13.66 2.37 -3.38
CA ILE A 90 14.25 2.89 -4.62
C ILE A 90 15.47 2.06 -5.03
N ARG A 91 15.76 2.00 -6.33
CA ARG A 91 16.93 1.29 -6.84
C ARG A 91 18.20 2.13 -6.87
N ASP A 92 18.09 3.39 -7.30
CA ASP A 92 19.24 4.29 -7.39
C ASP A 92 19.40 5.10 -6.09
N PRO A 93 20.50 4.95 -5.33
CA PRO A 93 20.76 5.75 -4.15
C PRO A 93 20.71 7.27 -4.40
N LYS A 94 20.96 7.73 -5.64
CA LYS A 94 20.90 9.15 -6.00
C LYS A 94 19.50 9.73 -5.89
N GLU A 95 18.46 8.90 -5.96
CA GLU A 95 17.06 9.32 -5.87
C GLU A 95 16.59 9.48 -4.41
N GLU A 96 17.40 9.11 -3.40
CA GLU A 96 16.95 9.05 -1.99
C GLU A 96 16.41 10.39 -1.47
N LEU A 97 17.08 11.49 -1.80
CA LEU A 97 16.66 12.82 -1.38
C LEU A 97 15.30 13.20 -2.00
N GLN A 98 15.16 12.98 -3.31
CA GLN A 98 13.92 13.30 -4.05
C GLN A 98 12.76 12.44 -3.58
N ALA A 99 13.00 11.15 -3.34
CA ALA A 99 12.01 10.22 -2.79
C ALA A 99 11.53 10.66 -1.39
N ARG A 100 12.47 11.10 -0.54
CA ARG A 100 12.15 11.58 0.80
C ARG A 100 11.35 12.88 0.76
N GLU A 101 11.74 13.83 -0.08
CA GLU A 101 11.03 15.10 -0.28
C GLU A 101 9.62 14.88 -0.84
N PHE A 102 9.47 13.93 -1.77
CA PHE A 102 8.17 13.52 -2.30
C PHE A 102 7.25 13.00 -1.18
N LEU A 103 7.72 12.06 -0.36
CA LEU A 103 6.92 11.50 0.74
C LEU A 103 6.57 12.55 1.80
N GLN A 104 7.50 13.45 2.13
CA GLN A 104 7.25 14.55 3.07
C GLN A 104 6.21 15.55 2.53
N SER A 105 6.29 15.84 1.23
CA SER A 105 5.34 16.71 0.55
C SER A 105 3.96 16.05 0.49
N LEU A 106 3.87 14.75 0.20
CA LEU A 106 2.63 13.98 0.29
C LEU A 106 2.01 14.08 1.69
N VAL A 107 2.81 13.85 2.75
CA VAL A 107 2.36 14.00 4.15
C VAL A 107 1.81 15.40 4.44
N THR A 108 2.50 16.43 3.94
CA THR A 108 2.15 17.83 4.16
C THR A 108 0.85 18.21 3.45
N LEU A 109 0.77 17.91 2.15
CA LEU A 109 -0.38 18.26 1.31
C LEU A 109 -1.63 17.48 1.72
N ALA A 110 -1.47 16.19 2.06
CA ALA A 110 -2.55 15.34 2.59
C ALA A 110 -2.96 15.69 4.04
N ARG A 111 -2.27 16.64 4.68
CA ARG A 111 -2.50 17.05 6.08
C ARG A 111 -2.48 15.86 7.06
N LEU A 112 -1.46 15.00 6.93
CA LEU A 112 -1.28 13.79 7.74
C LEU A 112 -0.17 13.96 8.80
N PRO A 113 -0.32 14.85 9.80
CA PRO A 113 0.75 15.11 10.75
C PRO A 113 1.13 13.86 11.55
N LYS A 114 2.39 13.82 11.99
CA LYS A 114 2.98 12.70 12.76
C LYS A 114 3.01 11.38 11.98
N THR A 115 3.12 11.45 10.66
CA THR A 115 3.38 10.29 9.79
C THR A 115 4.89 10.11 9.66
N LEU A 116 5.36 8.88 9.82
CA LEU A 116 6.76 8.51 9.63
C LEU A 116 7.05 8.37 8.13
N VAL A 117 8.25 8.76 7.70
CA VAL A 117 8.69 8.64 6.30
C VAL A 117 10.00 7.86 6.28
N GLU A 118 10.01 6.76 5.53
CA GLU A 118 11.18 5.92 5.33
C GLU A 118 11.44 5.69 3.83
N VAL A 119 12.70 5.88 3.43
CA VAL A 119 13.20 5.59 2.09
C VAL A 119 14.29 4.55 2.26
N HIS A 120 14.17 3.45 1.52
CA HIS A 120 15.15 2.36 1.52
C HIS A 120 15.74 2.21 0.13
N VAL A 121 17.04 1.95 0.04
CA VAL A 121 17.72 1.73 -1.24
C VAL A 121 17.99 0.24 -1.41
N GLY A 122 17.51 -0.36 -2.50
CA GLY A 122 17.79 -1.75 -2.83
C GLY A 122 16.64 -2.46 -3.56
N ASP A 123 16.60 -3.78 -3.41
CA ASP A 123 15.55 -4.62 -3.97
C ASP A 123 14.31 -4.65 -3.07
N PHE A 124 13.13 -4.47 -3.68
CA PHE A 124 11.85 -4.40 -2.97
C PHE A 124 11.59 -5.66 -2.13
N ARG A 125 11.80 -6.86 -2.68
CA ARG A 125 11.51 -8.12 -1.97
C ARG A 125 12.40 -8.27 -0.74
N THR A 126 13.67 -7.90 -0.88
CA THR A 126 14.64 -7.89 0.21
C THR A 126 14.23 -6.92 1.31
N ILE A 127 13.87 -5.69 0.95
CA ILE A 127 13.47 -4.66 1.91
C ILE A 127 12.15 -5.01 2.61
N VAL A 128 11.15 -5.53 1.90
CA VAL A 128 9.86 -5.92 2.51
C VAL A 128 10.05 -6.94 3.63
N ASN A 129 10.98 -7.89 3.48
CA ASN A 129 11.29 -8.89 4.50
C ASN A 129 12.04 -8.31 5.73
N GLN A 130 12.74 -7.19 5.54
CA GLN A 130 13.51 -6.51 6.61
C GLN A 130 12.79 -5.30 7.19
N ALA A 131 11.65 -4.93 6.60
CA ALA A 131 10.93 -3.72 6.92
C ALA A 131 10.47 -3.73 8.37
N PRO A 132 10.36 -2.55 9.00
CA PRO A 132 9.87 -2.49 10.37
C PRO A 132 8.43 -3.03 10.45
N VAL A 133 8.18 -3.81 11.49
CA VAL A 133 6.88 -4.47 11.73
C VAL A 133 5.74 -3.45 11.76
N ALA A 134 4.61 -3.84 11.18
CA ALA A 134 3.34 -3.13 11.26
C ALA A 134 2.19 -4.14 11.46
N ASP A 135 1.08 -3.67 11.99
CA ASP A 135 -0.13 -4.48 12.17
C ASP A 135 -0.89 -4.67 10.85
N LEU A 136 -0.74 -3.71 9.93
CA LEU A 136 -1.27 -3.72 8.58
C LEU A 136 -0.26 -3.13 7.60
N ASN A 137 -0.01 -3.83 6.50
CA ASN A 137 0.73 -3.30 5.36
C ASN A 137 -0.22 -3.02 4.19
N ILE A 138 -0.18 -1.82 3.63
CA ILE A 138 -1.01 -1.39 2.51
C ILE A 138 -0.12 -1.23 1.29
N PHE A 139 -0.43 -1.93 0.21
CA PHE A 139 0.33 -1.94 -1.04
C PHE A 139 -0.53 -1.51 -2.22
N GLY A 140 0.03 -0.73 -3.13
CA GLY A 140 -0.59 -0.49 -4.44
C GLY A 140 -0.59 -1.76 -5.31
N MET A 141 -1.74 -2.08 -5.88
CA MET A 141 -1.98 -3.26 -6.71
C MET A 141 -1.81 -2.96 -8.20
N GLU A 142 -1.05 -3.81 -8.89
CA GLU A 142 -0.99 -3.79 -10.36
C GLU A 142 -2.25 -4.44 -10.96
N GLU A 143 -2.60 -4.06 -12.18
CA GLU A 143 -3.81 -4.57 -12.85
C GLU A 143 -3.83 -6.08 -12.99
N ASN A 144 -2.66 -6.68 -13.21
CA ASN A 144 -2.47 -8.12 -13.36
C ASN A 144 -1.67 -8.71 -12.19
N LEU A 145 -1.99 -8.28 -10.96
CA LEU A 145 -1.35 -8.83 -9.76
C LEU A 145 -1.62 -10.34 -9.66
N ARG A 146 -0.54 -11.11 -9.66
CA ARG A 146 -0.57 -12.58 -9.60
C ARG A 146 -0.66 -13.05 -8.15
N PHE A 147 -1.33 -14.18 -7.92
CA PHE A 147 -1.53 -14.71 -6.57
C PHE A 147 -0.23 -15.08 -5.85
N ASP A 148 0.77 -15.58 -6.57
CA ASP A 148 2.08 -15.94 -6.01
C ASP A 148 2.77 -14.74 -5.36
N ILE A 149 2.65 -13.56 -5.97
CA ILE A 149 3.19 -12.30 -5.45
C ILE A 149 2.45 -11.86 -4.18
N ILE A 150 1.12 -11.96 -4.15
CA ILE A 150 0.30 -11.67 -2.97
C ILE A 150 0.78 -12.54 -1.79
N GLN A 151 0.91 -13.85 -2.02
CA GLN A 151 1.37 -14.77 -0.99
C GLN A 151 2.81 -14.49 -0.54
N GLU A 152 3.70 -14.18 -1.47
CA GLU A 152 5.10 -13.84 -1.18
C GLU A 152 5.21 -12.61 -0.28
N ILE A 153 4.52 -11.52 -0.64
CA ILE A 153 4.54 -10.27 0.12
C ILE A 153 3.92 -10.46 1.52
N SER A 154 2.78 -11.15 1.61
CA SER A 154 2.11 -11.37 2.90
C SER A 154 2.91 -12.26 3.84
N LYS A 155 3.62 -13.27 3.32
CA LYS A 155 4.57 -14.07 4.12
C LYS A 155 5.76 -13.25 4.59
N SER A 156 6.31 -12.38 3.73
CA SER A 156 7.50 -11.58 4.03
C SER A 156 7.24 -10.51 5.09
N THR A 157 6.04 -9.93 5.11
CA THR A 157 5.65 -8.89 6.09
C THR A 157 5.18 -9.45 7.44
N ASN A 158 4.89 -10.76 7.52
CA ASN A 158 4.42 -11.46 8.71
C ASN A 158 3.27 -10.72 9.45
N SER A 159 2.37 -10.11 8.70
CA SER A 159 1.24 -9.30 9.19
C SER A 159 0.13 -9.24 8.13
N SER A 160 -1.03 -8.66 8.47
CA SER A 160 -2.12 -8.54 7.51
C SER A 160 -1.74 -7.57 6.39
N CYS A 161 -2.23 -7.86 5.19
CA CYS A 161 -1.96 -7.07 4.00
C CYS A 161 -3.26 -6.56 3.37
N LEU A 162 -3.21 -5.34 2.85
CA LEU A 162 -4.26 -4.74 2.03
C LEU A 162 -3.66 -4.34 0.69
N PHE A 163 -4.13 -4.95 -0.40
CA PHE A 163 -3.73 -4.59 -1.75
C PHE A 163 -4.79 -3.68 -2.35
N VAL A 164 -4.36 -2.52 -2.83
CA VAL A 164 -5.26 -1.40 -3.16
C VAL A 164 -5.07 -1.00 -4.61
N LYS A 165 -6.17 -0.93 -5.35
CA LYS A 165 -6.21 -0.37 -6.70
C LYS A 165 -7.15 0.83 -6.68
N ASP A 166 -6.64 1.97 -7.09
CA ASP A 166 -7.42 3.20 -7.16
C ASP A 166 -8.40 3.10 -8.33
N SER A 167 -9.54 3.76 -8.18
CA SER A 167 -10.54 3.92 -9.24
C SER A 167 -10.10 4.92 -10.30
N GLY A 168 -9.19 5.83 -9.93
CA GLY A 168 -8.74 6.96 -10.75
C GLY A 168 -9.53 8.25 -10.48
N TYR A 169 -10.50 8.21 -9.56
CA TYR A 169 -11.28 9.38 -9.12
C TYR A 169 -10.96 9.80 -7.69
N GLU A 170 -10.19 9.00 -6.97
CA GLU A 170 -9.70 9.37 -5.65
C GLU A 170 -8.66 10.48 -5.75
N SER A 171 -8.68 11.38 -4.77
CA SER A 171 -7.61 12.34 -4.59
C SER A 171 -7.42 12.60 -3.11
N ILE A 172 -6.22 12.30 -2.60
CA ILE A 172 -5.84 12.62 -1.22
C ILE A 172 -5.49 14.11 -1.05
N LEU A 173 -5.27 14.82 -2.16
CA LEU A 173 -4.80 16.20 -2.19
C LEU A 173 -5.92 17.23 -2.47
N ALA A 174 -7.13 16.76 -2.78
CA ALA A 174 -8.29 17.59 -3.11
C ALA A 174 -8.93 18.28 -1.90
#